data_AF-A0A938GZU3-F1
#
_entry.id   AF-A0A938GZU3-F1
#
_cell.length_a   1.000
_cell.length_b   1.000
_cell.length_c   1.000
_cell.angle_alpha   90.00
_cell.angle_beta   90.00
_cell.angle_gamma   90.00
#
_symmetry.space_group_name_H-M   'P 1'
#
loop_
_entity.id
_entity.type
_entity.pdbx_description
1 polymer ?
#
loop_
_entity_poly.entity_id
_entity_poly.type
_entity_poly.pdbx_seq_one_letter_code
_entity_poly.pdbx_strand_id
1 'polypeptide(L)'
;MVVFVDTSAFLSLFDEDDEHHGSAVATWRRLLHERAELYSTDYVRVETWSLLQARFGLEAVRKFDLAYLPVVEWLHISEAQFAAAKTLVLSASRRRFSLVDAASFTAMHDEAITTAFAYDRHFRELGFNVL
;
A
#
# COMPACT_ATOMS: atom_id res chain seq x y z
N MET A 1 14.11 9.40 2.52
CA MET A 1 13.77 8.41 1.47
C MET A 1 12.27 8.42 1.32
N VAL A 2 11.74 8.35 0.10
CA VAL A 2 10.29 8.31 -0.17
C VAL A 2 9.87 6.87 -0.44
N VAL A 3 8.82 6.40 0.24
CA VAL A 3 8.36 5.01 0.14
C VAL A 3 6.84 4.98 0.04
N PHE A 4 6.33 4.28 -0.97
CA PHE A 4 4.92 3.93 -1.05
C PHE A 4 4.60 2.74 -0.16
N VAL A 5 3.53 2.78 0.63
CA VAL A 5 3.09 1.67 1.50
C VAL A 5 1.80 1.08 0.95
N ASP A 6 1.85 -0.20 0.62
CA ASP A 6 0.74 -0.95 0.04
C ASP A 6 -0.14 -1.64 1.11
N THR A 7 -1.36 -2.02 0.73
CA THR A 7 -2.28 -2.82 1.55
C THR A 7 -1.59 -4.07 2.09
N SER A 8 -0.82 -4.79 1.27
CA SER A 8 -0.14 -6.01 1.69
C SER A 8 0.84 -5.79 2.85
N ALA A 9 1.58 -4.68 2.83
CA ALA A 9 2.49 -4.33 3.92
C ALA A 9 1.72 -3.98 5.20
N PHE A 10 0.62 -3.23 5.10
CA PHE A 10 -0.23 -2.97 6.27
C PHE A 10 -0.80 -4.26 6.85
N LEU A 11 -1.29 -5.20 6.03
CA LEU A 11 -1.81 -6.46 6.56
C LEU A 11 -0.75 -7.27 7.31
N SER A 12 0.46 -7.41 6.76
CA SER A 12 1.55 -8.10 7.45
C SER A 12 1.98 -7.41 8.75
N LEU A 13 1.74 -6.11 8.93
CA LEU A 13 1.99 -5.42 10.22
C LEU A 13 0.98 -5.77 11.33
N PHE A 14 -0.18 -6.33 10.97
CA PHE A 14 -1.27 -6.65 11.88
C PHE A 14 -1.47 -8.15 12.10
N ASP A 15 -1.13 -8.95 11.11
CA ASP A 15 -1.25 -10.41 11.17
C ASP A 15 0.00 -11.02 11.79
N GLU A 16 -0.06 -11.42 13.07
CA GLU A 16 1.10 -12.00 13.78
C GLU A 16 1.48 -13.39 13.28
N ASP A 17 0.55 -14.09 12.61
CA ASP A 17 0.75 -15.41 12.02
C ASP A 17 1.21 -15.34 10.55
N ASP A 18 1.26 -14.15 9.95
CA ASP A 18 1.74 -13.93 8.59
C ASP A 18 3.25 -14.18 8.48
N GLU A 19 3.66 -14.87 7.42
CA GLU A 19 5.08 -15.22 7.20
C GLU A 19 5.98 -13.99 7.05
N HIS A 20 5.40 -12.84 6.66
CA HIS A 20 6.10 -11.57 6.53
C HIS A 20 5.95 -10.66 7.75
N HIS A 21 5.28 -11.08 8.83
CA HIS A 21 5.06 -10.22 10.00
C HIS A 21 6.37 -9.68 10.58
N GLY A 22 7.33 -10.57 10.82
CA GLY A 22 8.63 -10.20 11.40
C GLY A 22 9.40 -9.22 10.53
N SER A 23 9.45 -9.45 9.21
CA SER A 23 10.10 -8.54 8.27
C SER A 23 9.35 -7.21 8.14
N ALA A 24 8.02 -7.24 8.17
CA ALA A 24 7.19 -6.05 8.06
C ALA A 24 7.43 -5.10 9.23
N VAL A 25 7.40 -5.64 10.46
CA VAL A 25 7.66 -4.87 11.69
C VAL A 25 9.09 -4.29 11.69
N ALA A 26 10.08 -5.07 11.24
CA ALA A 26 11.46 -4.59 11.14
C ALA A 26 11.60 -3.45 10.11
N THR A 27 11.03 -3.62 8.91
CA THR A 27 11.03 -2.61 7.84
C THR A 27 10.31 -1.34 8.29
N TRP A 28 9.11 -1.45 8.89
CA TRP A 28 8.38 -0.30 9.40
C TRP A 28 9.17 0.48 10.45
N ARG A 29 9.76 -0.21 11.44
CA ARG A 29 10.60 0.44 12.46
C ARG A 29 11.80 1.15 11.86
N ARG A 30 12.47 0.55 10.87
CA ARG A 30 13.57 1.17 10.14
C ARG A 30 13.11 2.43 9.41
N LEU A 31 12.01 2.37 8.67
CA LEU A 31 11.47 3.51 7.93
C LEU A 31 11.15 4.69 8.86
N LEU A 32 10.55 4.43 10.02
CA LEU A 32 10.30 5.47 11.03
C LEU A 32 11.59 6.04 11.62
N HIS A 33 12.57 5.18 11.93
CA HIS A 33 13.85 5.60 12.47
C HIS A 33 14.63 6.49 11.49
N GLU A 34 14.63 6.12 10.21
CA GLU A 34 15.25 6.86 9.11
C GLU A 34 14.45 8.09 8.68
N ARG A 35 13.28 8.33 9.30
CA ARG A 35 12.35 9.41 8.95
C ARG A 35 12.00 9.40 7.45
N ALA A 36 11.73 8.21 6.92
CA ALA A 36 11.24 8.07 5.56
C ALA A 36 9.89 8.80 5.41
N GLU A 37 9.70 9.42 4.25
CA GLU A 37 8.43 10.00 3.86
C GLU A 37 7.56 8.88 3.30
N LEU A 38 6.48 8.58 4.01
CA LEU A 38 5.60 7.46 3.69
C LEU A 38 4.38 7.97 2.96
N TYR A 39 4.13 7.41 1.77
CA TYR A 39 2.98 7.74 0.95
C TYR A 39 2.12 6.52 0.73
N SER A 40 0.82 6.73 0.55
CA SER A 40 -0.11 5.70 0.08
C SER A 40 -1.29 6.36 -0.62
N THR A 41 -2.25 5.60 -1.15
CA THR A 41 -3.45 6.15 -1.80
C THR A 41 -4.68 6.02 -0.91
N ASP A 42 -5.67 6.88 -1.12
CA ASP A 42 -6.99 6.73 -0.51
C ASP A 42 -7.68 5.40 -0.86
N TYR A 43 -7.30 4.76 -1.97
CA TYR A 43 -7.79 3.43 -2.35
C TYR A 43 -7.17 2.34 -1.46
N VAL A 44 -5.85 2.36 -1.26
CA VAL A 44 -5.16 1.49 -0.29
C VAL A 44 -5.73 1.70 1.12
N ARG A 45 -6.04 2.95 1.49
CA ARG A 45 -6.67 3.27 2.79
C ARG A 45 -7.99 2.52 3.00
N VAL A 46 -8.90 2.61 2.03
CA VAL A 46 -10.22 1.98 2.10
C VAL A 46 -10.11 0.46 2.09
N GLU A 47 -9.23 -0.09 1.24
CA GLU A 47 -9.00 -1.52 1.16
C GLU A 47 -8.41 -2.08 2.46
N THR A 48 -7.35 -1.45 2.97
CA THR A 48 -6.70 -1.82 4.23
C THR A 48 -7.71 -1.80 5.39
N TRP A 49 -8.49 -0.72 5.52
CA TRP A 49 -9.53 -0.62 6.54
C TRP A 49 -10.52 -1.79 6.47
N SER A 50 -11.03 -2.06 5.27
CA SER A 50 -12.03 -3.12 5.03
C SER A 50 -11.48 -4.50 5.36
N LEU A 51 -10.24 -4.78 4.96
CA LEU A 51 -9.58 -6.06 5.21
C LEU A 51 -9.22 -6.25 6.69
N LEU A 52 -8.70 -5.21 7.36
CA LEU A 52 -8.43 -5.27 8.80
C LEU A 52 -9.72 -5.50 9.59
N GLN A 53 -10.80 -4.79 9.25
CA GLN A 53 -12.09 -4.99 9.92
C GLN A 53 -12.61 -6.41 9.74
N ALA A 54 -12.55 -6.94 8.51
CA ALA A 54 -13.06 -8.26 8.19
C ALA A 54 -12.25 -9.39 8.84
N ARG A 55 -10.92 -9.24 8.95
CA ARG A 55 -10.03 -10.30 9.44
C ARG A 55 -9.77 -10.22 10.95
N PHE A 56 -9.61 -9.02 11.49
CA PHE A 56 -9.11 -8.79 12.85
C PHE A 56 -10.06 -7.95 13.70
N GLY A 57 -11.20 -7.52 13.14
CA GLY A 57 -12.22 -6.75 13.84
C GLY A 57 -11.86 -5.26 14.03
N LEU A 58 -12.75 -4.55 14.73
CA LEU A 58 -12.65 -3.09 14.87
C LEU A 58 -11.48 -2.62 15.73
N GLU A 59 -10.90 -3.49 16.56
CA GLU A 59 -9.73 -3.12 17.35
C GLU A 59 -8.49 -2.90 16.47
N ALA A 60 -8.26 -3.77 15.49
CA ALA A 60 -7.22 -3.59 14.49
C ALA A 60 -7.43 -2.29 13.70
N VAL A 61 -8.67 -2.00 13.31
CA VAL A 61 -9.02 -0.75 12.64
C VAL A 61 -8.70 0.48 13.50
N ARG A 62 -9.02 0.47 14.79
CA ARG A 62 -8.66 1.57 15.71
C ARG A 62 -7.15 1.75 15.82
N LYS A 63 -6.39 0.66 15.87
CA LYS A 63 -4.93 0.72 15.86
C LYS A 63 -4.41 1.29 14.53
N PHE A 64 -5.00 0.92 13.39
CA PHE A 64 -4.67 1.49 12.09
C PHE A 64 -4.92 3.01 12.05
N ASP A 65 -6.10 3.44 12.51
CA ASP A 65 -6.52 4.83 12.59
C ASP A 65 -5.59 5.69 13.46
N LEU A 66 -5.20 5.18 14.63
CA LEU A 66 -4.41 5.95 15.59
C LEU A 66 -2.90 5.90 15.33
N ALA A 67 -2.37 4.78 14.82
CA ALA A 67 -0.92 4.55 14.75
C ALA A 67 -0.32 4.60 13.34
N TYR A 68 -1.13 4.44 12.29
CA TYR A 68 -0.65 4.34 10.91
C TYR A 68 -1.19 5.46 10.03
N LEU A 69 -2.50 5.75 10.06
CA LEU A 69 -3.08 6.83 9.25
C LEU A 69 -2.37 8.19 9.44
N PRO A 70 -2.01 8.64 10.65
CA PRO A 70 -1.39 9.95 10.84
C PRO A 70 0.08 10.01 10.42
N VAL A 71 0.70 8.87 10.15
CA VAL A 71 2.13 8.74 9.83
C VAL A 71 2.37 8.66 8.31
N VAL A 72 1.30 8.44 7.54
CA VAL A 72 1.34 8.25 6.09
C VAL A 72 0.64 9.43 5.41
N GLU A 73 1.27 9.98 4.38
CA GLU A 73 0.67 10.96 3.49
C GLU A 73 -0.26 10.22 2.50
N TRP A 74 -1.55 10.57 2.49
CA TRP A 74 -2.56 9.89 1.69
C TRP A 74 -2.86 10.66 0.41
N LEU A 75 -2.31 10.18 -0.70
CA LEU A 75 -2.54 10.68 -2.05
C LEU A 75 -4.00 10.43 -2.46
N HIS A 76 -4.67 11.48 -2.91
CA HIS A 76 -6.02 11.38 -3.47
C HIS A 76 -5.94 10.99 -4.95
N ILE A 77 -6.62 9.92 -5.33
CA ILE A 77 -6.67 9.50 -6.73
C ILE A 77 -7.60 10.43 -7.51
N SER A 78 -7.01 11.20 -8.41
CA SER A 78 -7.76 12.07 -9.33
C SER A 78 -8.55 11.28 -10.36
N GLU A 79 -9.55 11.92 -10.98
CA GLU A 79 -10.33 11.31 -12.08
C GLU A 79 -9.43 10.87 -13.26
N ALA A 80 -8.38 11.63 -13.56
CA ALA A 80 -7.43 11.29 -14.62
C ALA A 80 -6.63 10.01 -14.26
N GLN A 81 -6.16 9.92 -13.01
CA GLN A 81 -5.46 8.74 -12.52
C GLN A 81 -6.38 7.51 -12.45
N PHE A 82 -7.63 7.69 -12.04
CA PHE A 82 -8.64 6.64 -12.06
C PHE A 82 -8.90 6.12 -13.49
N ALA A 83 -9.06 7.02 -14.47
CA ALA A 83 -9.26 6.63 -15.86
C ALA A 83 -8.05 5.87 -16.43
N ALA A 84 -6.83 6.29 -16.10
CA ALA A 84 -5.60 5.60 -16.47
C ALA A 84 -5.51 4.20 -15.82
N ALA A 85 -5.73 4.11 -14.51
CA ALA A 85 -5.73 2.86 -13.75
C ALA A 85 -6.78 1.87 -14.29
N LYS A 86 -8.00 2.34 -14.57
CA LYS A 86 -9.06 1.53 -15.19
C LYS A 86 -8.62 0.99 -16.56
N THR A 87 -7.98 1.82 -17.38
CA THR A 87 -7.47 1.41 -18.70
C THR A 87 -6.37 0.35 -18.55
N LEU A 88 -5.48 0.51 -17.56
CA LEU A 88 -4.42 -0.45 -17.26
C LEU A 88 -4.99 -1.81 -16.84
N VAL A 89 -5.97 -1.84 -15.93
CA VAL A 89 -6.64 -3.09 -15.52
C VAL A 89 -7.33 -3.79 -16.69
N LEU A 90 -8.11 -3.05 -17.48
CA LEU A 90 -8.86 -3.62 -18.61
C LEU A 90 -7.93 -4.14 -19.71
N SER A 91 -6.82 -3.46 -19.98
CA SER A 91 -5.84 -3.88 -20.99
C SER A 91 -4.97 -5.05 -20.53
N ALA A 92 -4.59 -5.10 -19.25
CA ALA A 92 -3.76 -6.18 -18.72
C ALA A 92 -4.46 -7.55 -18.79
N SER A 93 -5.80 -7.59 -18.78
CA SER A 93 -6.60 -8.83 -18.85
C SER A 93 -6.17 -9.91 -17.84
N ARG A 94 -5.60 -9.50 -16.71
CA ARG A 94 -5.11 -10.37 -15.63
C ARG A 94 -6.13 -10.40 -14.51
N ARG A 95 -6.69 -11.59 -14.22
CA ARG A 95 -7.68 -11.80 -13.15
C ARG A 95 -7.25 -11.33 -11.76
N ARG A 96 -5.94 -11.20 -11.50
CA ARG A 96 -5.38 -10.90 -10.17
C ARG A 96 -4.73 -9.52 -10.09
N PHE A 97 -4.94 -8.65 -11.06
CA PHE A 97 -4.41 -7.28 -11.02
C PHE A 97 -5.55 -6.32 -10.68
N SER A 98 -5.51 -5.74 -9.47
CA SER A 98 -6.64 -4.96 -8.95
C SER A 98 -6.62 -3.50 -9.41
N LEU A 99 -7.76 -2.81 -9.25
CA LEU A 99 -7.83 -1.37 -9.50
C LEU A 99 -7.06 -0.57 -8.43
N VAL A 100 -6.93 -1.11 -7.20
CA VAL A 100 -6.12 -0.50 -6.15
C VAL A 100 -4.65 -0.52 -6.56
N ASP A 101 -4.13 -1.67 -7.04
CA ASP A 101 -2.76 -1.78 -7.54
C ASP A 101 -2.52 -0.81 -8.71
N ALA A 102 -3.42 -0.80 -9.69
CA ALA A 102 -3.29 0.07 -10.86
C ALA A 102 -3.32 1.57 -10.49
N ALA A 103 -4.15 1.95 -9.52
CA ALA A 103 -4.23 3.31 -9.01
C ALA A 103 -2.94 3.68 -8.25
N SER A 104 -2.44 2.77 -7.41
CA SER A 104 -1.16 2.92 -6.71
C SER A 104 -0.01 3.12 -7.70
N PHE A 105 0.07 2.33 -8.77
CA PHE A 105 1.13 2.48 -9.79
C PHE A 105 1.05 3.80 -10.53
N THR A 106 -0.17 4.23 -10.88
CA THR A 106 -0.36 5.52 -11.55
C THR A 106 0.07 6.67 -10.64
N ALA A 107 -0.34 6.66 -9.36
CA ALA A 107 0.05 7.67 -8.39
C ALA A 107 1.56 7.68 -8.11
N MET A 108 2.18 6.51 -7.95
CA MET A 108 3.63 6.39 -7.76
C MET A 108 4.41 6.94 -8.95
N HIS A 109 3.94 6.71 -10.18
CA HIS A 109 4.59 7.25 -11.37
C HIS A 109 4.49 8.78 -11.42
N ASP A 110 3.30 9.34 -11.16
CA ASP A 110 3.07 10.78 -11.19
C ASP A 110 3.88 11.53 -10.12
N GLU A 111 4.00 10.94 -8.92
CA GLU A 111 4.77 11.49 -7.80
C GLU A 111 6.25 11.08 -7.80
N ALA A 112 6.73 10.40 -8.85
CA ALA A 112 8.10 9.89 -8.98
C ALA A 112 8.58 9.01 -7.80
N ILE A 113 7.67 8.25 -7.18
CA ILE A 113 7.95 7.31 -6.10
C ILE A 113 8.38 5.97 -6.69
N THR A 114 9.64 5.59 -6.49
CA THR A 114 10.21 4.38 -7.10
C THR A 114 10.33 3.18 -6.15
N THR A 115 10.05 3.38 -4.87
CA THR A 115 10.23 2.37 -3.81
C THR A 115 8.88 2.07 -3.16
N ALA A 116 8.55 0.78 -3.03
CA ALA A 116 7.34 0.31 -2.40
C ALA A 116 7.68 -0.62 -1.22
N PHE A 117 7.02 -0.41 -0.09
CA PHE A 117 6.89 -1.40 0.95
C PHE A 117 5.60 -2.19 0.68
N ALA A 118 5.77 -3.37 0.10
CA ALA A 118 4.69 -4.24 -0.36
C ALA A 118 5.18 -5.69 -0.43
N TYR A 119 4.28 -6.65 -0.29
CA TYR A 119 4.59 -8.06 -0.50
C TYR A 119 3.93 -8.63 -1.77
N ASP A 120 3.13 -7.83 -2.48
CA ASP A 120 2.62 -8.20 -3.81
C ASP A 120 3.74 -8.16 -4.86
N ARG A 121 3.84 -9.23 -5.65
CA ARG A 121 4.74 -9.37 -6.80
C ARG A 121 4.49 -8.32 -7.90
N HIS A 122 3.29 -7.74 -8.02
CA HIS A 122 2.96 -6.81 -9.10
C HIS A 122 3.86 -5.57 -9.09
N PHE A 123 4.23 -5.05 -7.92
CA PHE A 123 5.14 -3.91 -7.80
C PHE A 123 6.51 -4.20 -8.43
N ARG A 124 7.05 -5.40 -8.18
CA ARG A 124 8.34 -5.82 -8.74
C ARG A 124 8.25 -6.06 -10.25
N GLU A 125 7.16 -6.66 -10.73
CA GLU A 125 6.93 -6.89 -12.17
C GLU A 125 6.88 -5.58 -12.98
N LEU A 126 6.49 -4.48 -12.33
CA LEU A 126 6.36 -3.16 -12.95
C LEU A 126 7.56 -2.25 -12.69
N GLY A 127 8.65 -2.79 -12.15
CA GLY A 127 9.94 -2.10 -12.03
C GLY A 127 10.13 -1.26 -10.78
N PHE A 128 9.26 -1.40 -9.77
CA PHE A 128 9.45 -0.73 -8.49
C PHE A 128 10.45 -1.49 -7.59
N ASN A 129 11.19 -0.74 -6.77
CA ASN A 129 12.06 -1.30 -5.75
C ASN A 129 11.20 -1.74 -4.55
N VAL A 130 11.07 -3.04 -4.32
CA VAL A 130 10.26 -3.58 -3.22
C VAL A 130 11.14 -3.82 -1.98
N LEU A 131 10.71 -3.27 -0.84
CA LEU A 131 11.35 -3.41 0.48
C LEU A 131 10.90 -4.65 1.25
#